data_AF-A0A367XKU3-F1
#
_entry.id   AF-A0A367XKU3-F1
#
_cell.length_a   1.000
_cell.length_b   1.000
_cell.length_c   1.000
_cell.angle_alpha   90.00
_cell.angle_beta   90.00
_cell.angle_gamma   90.00
#
_symmetry.space_group_name_H-M   'P 1'
#
loop_
_entity.id
_entity.type
_entity.pdbx_description
1 polymer ?
#
loop_
_entity_poly.entity_id
_entity_poly.type
_entity_poly.pdbx_seq_one_letter_code
_entity_poly.pdbx_strand_id
1 'polypeptide(L)'
;MSLFGGSTKSGIQKALEVVEAAANGDYEARITHVDSHPHMRDLFNAINRLIDRNDAFLRESAASMAAVAENRYYRRIVETGLVGSYLTSAREINAATSMIEQKLGGFQKVVDDFRSGSFGAVDRIAEASVALEGASDDASRIAQETSSRSMAVAAAARQTADNVSGVSEASEELNHSIRDVSEQARESVDIAHRANGLARETDGRIGQLESAAVEIVEVVSFIRDIAAQTNLLALNATIEAARAGEAGKGFAVVANEVKGLANQTSKATESIEEKVQDIQTAIELSVGSIREIAGVIDDLAARSDLISTNVETQTSLSSDMIHNVEQASGGAREVTDNISVVSDMTSQTGQAAQTTREMATDLARQAESLRSQLGSFLDNITKVLYTSERKK
;
A
#
# COMPACT_ATOMS: atom_id res chain seq x y z
N MET A 1 24.87 43.11 -129.95
CA MET A 1 24.18 41.92 -129.39
C MET A 1 25.28 40.92 -129.01
N SER A 2 25.54 40.51 -127.77
CA SER A 2 24.83 40.55 -126.50
C SER A 2 25.84 40.91 -125.39
N LEU A 3 25.68 42.10 -124.78
CA LEU A 3 26.62 42.69 -123.81
C LEU A 3 26.12 42.65 -122.35
N PHE A 4 25.10 41.83 -122.03
CA PHE A 4 24.46 41.82 -120.69
C PHE A 4 24.44 40.46 -119.97
N GLY A 5 25.16 39.43 -120.43
CA GLY A 5 25.08 38.06 -119.88
C GLY A 5 26.10 37.66 -118.79
N GLY A 6 27.13 38.48 -118.51
CA GLY A 6 28.24 38.10 -117.61
C GLY A 6 28.00 38.39 -116.12
N SER A 7 27.26 39.45 -115.79
CA SER A 7 27.00 39.91 -114.41
C SER A 7 26.18 38.91 -113.60
N THR A 8 25.14 38.33 -114.21
CA THR A 8 24.15 37.51 -113.51
C THR A 8 24.67 36.13 -113.12
N LYS A 9 25.61 35.55 -113.89
CA LYS A 9 26.26 34.26 -113.55
C LYS A 9 27.18 34.37 -112.35
N SER A 10 27.89 35.49 -112.19
CA SER A 10 28.79 35.72 -111.04
C SER A 10 28.02 35.96 -109.74
N GLY A 11 26.86 36.62 -109.79
CA GLY A 11 26.02 36.86 -108.61
C GLY A 11 25.41 35.58 -108.03
N ILE A 12 24.93 34.67 -108.88
CA ILE A 12 24.36 33.38 -108.45
C ILE A 12 25.41 32.51 -107.75
N GLN A 13 26.65 32.46 -108.28
CA GLN A 13 27.75 31.70 -107.67
C GLN A 13 28.06 32.17 -106.25
N LYS A 14 28.08 33.50 -106.01
CA LYS A 14 28.32 34.08 -104.68
C LYS A 14 27.17 33.81 -103.70
N ALA A 15 25.93 33.86 -104.18
CA ALA A 15 24.78 33.47 -103.36
C ALA A 15 24.85 31.99 -102.97
N LEU A 16 25.28 31.12 -103.89
CA LEU A 16 25.45 29.70 -103.62
C LEU A 16 26.53 29.45 -102.56
N GLU A 17 27.70 30.09 -102.67
CA GLU A 17 28.78 30.00 -101.68
C GLU A 17 28.31 30.39 -100.26
N VAL A 18 27.57 31.50 -100.12
CA VAL A 18 27.07 31.95 -98.81
C VAL A 18 25.95 31.05 -98.27
N VAL A 19 25.07 30.54 -99.13
CA VAL A 19 24.04 29.57 -98.73
C VAL A 19 24.66 28.23 -98.32
N GLU A 20 25.70 27.75 -99.01
CA GLU A 20 26.45 26.56 -98.63
C GLU A 20 27.20 26.75 -97.30
N ALA A 21 27.81 27.92 -97.08
CA ALA A 21 28.44 28.26 -95.80
C ALA A 21 27.41 28.24 -94.66
N ALA A 22 26.27 28.91 -94.83
CA ALA A 22 25.18 28.92 -93.85
C ALA A 22 24.56 27.53 -93.63
N ALA A 23 24.46 26.71 -94.68
CA ALA A 23 24.01 25.32 -94.58
C ALA A 23 24.98 24.43 -93.78
N ASN A 24 26.28 24.75 -93.81
CA ASN A 24 27.31 24.11 -93.01
C ASN A 24 27.45 24.71 -91.59
N GLY A 25 26.59 25.66 -91.21
CA GLY A 25 26.55 26.26 -89.87
C GLY A 25 27.36 27.54 -89.69
N ASP A 26 28.00 28.06 -90.76
CA ASP A 26 28.61 29.40 -90.74
C ASP A 26 27.55 30.47 -91.01
N TYR A 27 26.89 30.91 -89.93
CA TYR A 27 25.93 32.01 -89.97
C TYR A 27 26.59 33.39 -89.82
N GLU A 28 27.92 33.52 -89.93
CA GLU A 28 28.62 34.80 -90.06
C GLU A 28 28.85 35.18 -91.54
N ALA A 29 28.76 34.20 -92.45
CA ALA A 29 28.82 34.44 -93.89
C ALA A 29 27.75 35.45 -94.36
N ARG A 30 28.15 36.47 -95.12
CA ARG A 30 27.26 37.51 -95.65
C ARG A 30 27.57 37.83 -97.10
N ILE A 31 26.52 38.12 -97.86
CA ILE A 31 26.65 38.69 -99.19
C ILE A 31 26.83 40.21 -99.05
N THR A 32 28.05 40.71 -99.26
CA THR A 32 28.43 42.12 -99.02
C THR A 32 28.35 43.02 -100.25
N HIS A 33 28.26 42.43 -101.45
CA HIS A 33 28.26 43.18 -102.71
C HIS A 33 26.84 43.44 -103.22
N VAL A 34 26.54 44.70 -103.56
CA VAL A 34 25.25 45.09 -104.16
C VAL A 34 25.31 44.84 -105.66
N ASP A 35 24.56 43.84 -106.14
CA ASP A 35 24.40 43.63 -107.58
C ASP A 35 23.59 44.78 -108.20
N SER A 36 24.04 45.25 -109.37
CA SER A 36 23.35 46.24 -110.18
C SER A 36 21.94 45.78 -110.61
N HIS A 37 21.67 44.47 -110.67
CA HIS A 37 20.39 43.91 -111.08
C HIS A 37 19.36 43.87 -109.92
N PRO A 38 18.16 44.46 -110.06
CA PRO A 38 17.16 44.55 -108.99
C PRO A 38 16.77 43.20 -108.34
N HIS A 39 16.42 42.19 -109.14
CA HIS A 39 16.05 40.87 -108.62
C HIS A 39 17.18 40.12 -107.90
N MET A 40 18.45 40.31 -108.30
CA MET A 40 19.59 39.68 -107.65
C MET A 40 19.90 40.34 -106.29
N ARG A 41 19.71 41.65 -106.21
CA ARG A 41 19.77 42.41 -104.96
C ARG A 41 18.71 41.97 -103.96
N ASP A 42 17.47 41.77 -104.43
CA ASP A 42 16.39 41.27 -103.59
C ASP A 42 16.66 39.85 -103.09
N LEU A 43 17.22 38.98 -103.94
CA LEU A 43 17.64 37.63 -103.56
C LEU A 43 18.76 37.66 -102.50
N PHE A 44 19.80 38.50 -102.68
CA PHE A 44 20.89 38.63 -101.70
C PHE A 44 20.38 39.15 -100.35
N ASN A 45 19.51 40.15 -100.36
CA ASN A 45 18.87 40.67 -99.15
C ASN A 45 17.99 39.61 -98.49
N ALA A 46 17.27 38.79 -99.25
CA ALA A 46 16.47 37.69 -98.72
C ALA A 46 17.33 36.59 -98.08
N ILE A 47 18.46 36.22 -98.71
CA ILE A 47 19.44 35.27 -98.17
C ILE A 47 20.06 35.81 -96.87
N ASN A 48 20.58 37.04 -96.87
CA ASN A 48 21.14 37.67 -95.66
C ASN A 48 20.09 37.74 -94.54
N ARG A 49 18.84 38.13 -94.84
CA ARG A 49 17.74 38.14 -93.84
C ARG A 49 17.41 36.75 -93.31
N LEU A 50 17.51 35.70 -94.12
CA LEU A 50 17.32 34.32 -93.68
C LEU A 50 18.45 33.89 -92.73
N ILE A 51 19.70 34.22 -93.08
CA ILE A 51 20.88 33.95 -92.26
C ILE A 51 20.81 34.72 -90.93
N ASP A 52 20.46 36.02 -90.95
CA ASP A 52 20.33 36.84 -89.74
C ASP A 52 19.26 36.29 -88.78
N ARG A 53 18.12 35.82 -89.32
CA ARG A 53 17.06 35.21 -88.50
C ARG A 53 17.49 33.86 -87.92
N ASN A 54 18.24 33.08 -88.68
CA ASN A 54 18.76 31.80 -88.23
C ASN A 54 19.83 32.00 -87.13
N ASP A 55 20.80 32.89 -87.35
CA ASP A 55 21.81 33.27 -86.35
C ASP A 55 21.17 33.80 -85.08
N ALA A 56 20.24 34.77 -85.18
CA ALA A 56 19.57 35.36 -84.02
C ALA A 56 18.82 34.29 -83.20
N PHE A 57 18.06 33.41 -83.87
CA PHE A 57 17.34 32.33 -83.18
C PHE A 57 18.29 31.30 -82.55
N LEU A 58 19.31 30.84 -83.26
CA LEU A 58 20.28 29.87 -82.75
C LEU A 58 21.08 30.43 -81.58
N ARG A 59 21.54 31.67 -81.69
CA ARG A 59 22.31 32.35 -80.64
C ARG A 59 21.48 32.57 -79.38
N GLU A 60 20.25 33.06 -79.52
CA GLU A 60 19.37 33.28 -78.36
C GLU A 60 18.89 31.98 -77.73
N SER A 61 18.54 30.97 -78.54
CA SER A 61 18.16 29.65 -78.02
C SER A 61 19.32 28.96 -77.32
N ALA A 62 20.53 28.98 -77.90
CA ALA A 62 21.73 28.44 -77.26
C ALA A 62 22.04 29.16 -75.95
N ALA A 63 21.96 30.49 -75.92
CA ALA A 63 22.24 31.25 -74.71
C ALA A 63 21.18 31.04 -73.61
N SER A 64 19.90 30.93 -73.98
CA SER A 64 18.80 30.59 -73.07
C SER A 64 18.98 29.18 -72.50
N MET A 65 19.27 28.19 -73.35
CA MET A 65 19.51 26.80 -72.91
C MET A 65 20.79 26.65 -72.08
N ALA A 66 21.84 27.40 -72.37
CA ALA A 66 23.03 27.46 -71.53
C ALA A 66 22.73 28.04 -70.14
N ALA A 67 21.89 29.08 -70.06
CA ALA A 67 21.42 29.61 -68.79
C ALA A 67 20.58 28.58 -68.01
N VAL A 68 19.66 27.88 -68.69
CA VAL A 68 18.87 26.78 -68.10
C VAL A 68 19.76 25.66 -67.57
N ALA A 69 20.81 25.28 -68.30
CA ALA A 69 21.78 24.26 -67.86
C ALA A 69 22.58 24.68 -66.61
N GLU A 70 22.69 25.97 -66.35
CA GLU A 70 23.31 26.53 -65.15
C GLU A 70 22.27 26.89 -64.05
N ASN A 71 21.04 26.36 -64.14
CA ASN A 71 19.92 26.66 -63.23
C ASN A 71 19.53 28.16 -63.19
N ARG A 72 19.76 28.90 -64.28
CA ARG A 72 19.40 30.32 -64.43
C ARG A 72 18.23 30.49 -65.40
N TYR A 73 17.02 30.59 -64.85
CA TYR A 73 15.77 30.63 -65.64
C TYR A 73 15.31 32.04 -66.06
N TYR A 74 16.00 33.08 -65.60
CA TYR A 74 15.63 34.47 -65.92
C TYR A 74 16.00 34.88 -67.36
N ARG A 75 16.93 34.16 -68.03
CA ARG A 75 17.30 34.44 -69.42
C ARG A 75 16.30 33.79 -70.38
N ARG A 76 15.60 34.61 -71.16
CA ARG A 76 14.61 34.18 -72.14
C ARG A 76 15.04 34.53 -73.55
N ILE A 77 14.57 33.78 -74.53
CA ILE A 77 14.75 34.13 -75.94
C ILE A 77 13.98 35.42 -76.21
N VAL A 78 14.66 36.42 -76.75
CA VAL A 78 14.04 37.68 -77.15
C VAL A 78 13.13 37.43 -78.36
N GLU A 79 11.82 37.63 -78.20
CA GLU A 79 10.83 37.38 -79.26
C GLU A 79 10.85 38.45 -80.37
N THR A 80 11.38 39.65 -80.07
CA THR A 80 11.38 40.79 -80.98
C THR A 80 12.23 40.51 -82.22
N GLY A 81 11.61 40.54 -83.41
CA GLY A 81 12.29 40.32 -84.70
C GLY A 81 12.19 38.88 -85.23
N LEU A 82 11.73 37.92 -84.41
CA LEU A 82 11.42 36.56 -84.85
C LEU A 82 10.03 36.49 -85.48
N VAL A 83 9.88 35.64 -86.51
CA VAL A 83 8.61 35.49 -87.25
C VAL A 83 8.36 34.03 -87.62
N GLY A 84 7.10 33.68 -87.88
CA GLY A 84 6.71 32.34 -88.32
C GLY A 84 7.19 31.27 -87.33
N SER A 85 7.77 30.17 -87.85
CA SER A 85 8.26 29.05 -87.04
C SER A 85 9.29 29.45 -85.99
N TYR A 86 10.15 30.46 -86.26
CA TYR A 86 11.15 30.92 -85.28
C TYR A 86 10.49 31.50 -84.02
N LEU A 87 9.42 32.28 -84.19
CA LEU A 87 8.68 32.86 -83.07
C LEU A 87 7.94 31.77 -82.28
N THR A 88 7.33 30.81 -82.98
CA THR A 88 6.66 29.67 -82.32
C THR A 88 7.63 28.86 -81.48
N SER A 89 8.79 28.46 -82.03
CA SER A 89 9.79 27.70 -81.29
C SER A 89 10.41 28.51 -80.14
N ALA A 90 10.62 29.81 -80.30
CA ALA A 90 11.10 30.68 -79.22
C ALA A 90 10.11 30.71 -78.04
N ARG A 91 8.81 30.81 -78.34
CA ARG A 91 7.74 30.76 -77.32
C ARG A 91 7.65 29.41 -76.64
N GLU A 92 7.79 28.31 -77.38
CA GLU A 92 7.81 26.96 -76.79
C GLU A 92 9.00 26.78 -75.84
N ILE A 93 10.20 27.22 -76.23
CA ILE A 93 11.39 27.18 -75.37
C ILE A 93 11.22 28.08 -74.14
N ASN A 94 10.69 29.29 -74.30
CA ASN A 94 10.39 30.18 -73.19
C ASN A 94 9.33 29.56 -72.25
N ALA A 95 8.27 28.96 -72.78
CA ALA A 95 7.26 28.28 -71.97
C ALA A 95 7.86 27.09 -71.21
N ALA A 96 8.69 26.27 -71.87
CA ALA A 96 9.41 25.18 -71.23
C ALA A 96 10.31 25.68 -70.08
N THR A 97 11.05 26.77 -70.31
CA THR A 97 11.91 27.41 -69.29
C THR A 97 11.09 27.87 -68.07
N SER A 98 9.90 28.46 -68.29
CA SER A 98 9.00 28.86 -67.19
C SER A 98 8.45 27.67 -66.42
N MET A 99 8.06 26.60 -67.12
CA MET A 99 7.58 25.39 -66.46
C MET A 99 8.67 24.72 -65.63
N ILE A 100 9.91 24.72 -66.09
CA ILE A 100 11.05 24.19 -65.33
C ILE A 100 11.28 25.03 -64.07
N GLU A 101 11.31 26.35 -64.19
CA GLU A 101 11.44 27.28 -63.05
C GLU A 101 10.34 27.07 -62.00
N GLN A 102 9.08 27.00 -62.44
CA GLN A 102 7.94 26.78 -61.54
C GLN A 102 8.02 25.43 -60.84
N LYS A 103 8.37 24.36 -61.57
CA LYS A 103 8.52 23.01 -61.00
C LYS A 103 9.66 22.95 -59.97
N LEU A 104 10.79 23.60 -60.24
CA LEU A 104 11.91 23.66 -59.29
C LEU A 104 11.56 24.44 -58.03
N GLY A 105 10.91 25.61 -58.16
CA GLY A 105 10.43 26.36 -57.01
C GLY A 105 9.39 25.59 -56.18
N GLY A 106 8.46 24.89 -56.84
CA GLY A 106 7.52 24.00 -56.18
C GLY A 106 8.19 22.82 -55.47
N PHE A 107 9.21 22.22 -56.10
CA PHE A 107 9.99 21.13 -55.50
C PHE A 107 10.75 21.61 -54.26
N GLN A 108 11.36 22.80 -54.29
CA GLN A 108 12.05 23.37 -53.14
C GLN A 108 11.11 23.53 -51.94
N LYS A 109 9.90 24.05 -52.17
CA LYS A 109 8.89 24.14 -51.11
C LYS A 109 8.52 22.77 -50.53
N VAL A 110 8.34 21.76 -51.38
CA VAL A 110 8.06 20.38 -50.93
C VAL A 110 9.22 19.82 -50.10
N VAL A 111 10.47 20.10 -50.49
CA VAL A 111 11.67 19.69 -49.73
C VAL A 111 11.74 20.40 -48.37
N ASP A 112 11.43 21.68 -48.31
CA ASP A 112 11.41 22.45 -47.05
C ASP A 112 10.29 21.97 -46.11
N ASP A 113 9.08 21.74 -46.63
CA ASP A 113 7.95 21.20 -45.87
C ASP A 113 8.27 19.77 -45.37
N PHE A 114 8.87 18.94 -46.22
CA PHE A 114 9.34 17.60 -45.84
C PHE A 114 10.41 17.67 -44.75
N ARG A 115 11.40 18.56 -44.89
CA ARG A 115 12.44 18.78 -43.87
C ARG A 115 11.81 19.17 -42.53
N SER A 116 10.98 20.19 -42.50
CA SER A 116 10.37 20.64 -41.24
C SER A 116 9.48 19.56 -40.61
N GLY A 117 8.66 18.88 -41.42
CA GLY A 117 7.75 17.84 -40.95
C GLY A 117 8.48 16.61 -40.41
N SER A 118 9.48 16.10 -41.15
CA SER A 118 10.22 14.90 -40.78
C SER A 118 11.16 15.11 -39.60
N PHE A 119 11.92 16.22 -39.57
CA PHE A 119 12.77 16.52 -38.40
C PHE A 119 11.94 16.78 -37.15
N GLY A 120 10.82 17.52 -37.26
CA GLY A 120 9.91 17.73 -36.14
C GLY A 120 9.26 16.43 -35.64
N ALA A 121 9.01 15.45 -36.51
CA ALA A 121 8.53 14.13 -36.09
C ALA A 121 9.60 13.33 -35.34
N VAL A 122 10.85 13.37 -35.81
CA VAL A 122 11.99 12.73 -35.17
C VAL A 122 12.27 13.32 -33.79
N ASP A 123 12.23 14.65 -33.65
CA ASP A 123 12.42 15.33 -32.37
C ASP A 123 11.36 14.90 -31.35
N ARG A 124 10.08 14.80 -31.75
CA ARG A 124 9.00 14.29 -30.88
C ARG A 124 9.21 12.84 -30.45
N ILE A 125 9.76 11.98 -31.31
CA ILE A 125 10.09 10.59 -30.94
C ILE A 125 11.22 10.56 -29.91
N ALA A 126 12.25 11.39 -30.09
CA ALA A 126 13.36 11.49 -29.15
C ALA A 126 12.88 11.99 -27.77
N GLU A 127 12.06 13.05 -27.75
CA GLU A 127 11.45 13.58 -26.52
C GLU A 127 10.58 12.53 -25.82
N ALA A 128 9.71 11.82 -26.56
CA ALA A 128 8.88 10.76 -26.02
C ALA A 128 9.70 9.59 -25.44
N SER A 129 10.84 9.28 -26.07
CA SER A 129 11.76 8.24 -25.58
C SER A 129 12.39 8.62 -24.25
N VAL A 130 12.84 9.87 -24.08
CA VAL A 130 13.37 10.38 -22.81
C VAL A 130 12.30 10.36 -21.72
N ALA A 131 11.07 10.77 -22.05
CA ALA A 131 9.96 10.72 -21.11
C ALA A 131 9.63 9.28 -20.67
N LEU A 132 9.66 8.31 -21.60
CA LEU A 132 9.47 6.90 -21.29
C LEU A 132 10.57 6.31 -20.41
N GLU A 133 11.84 6.70 -20.64
CA GLU A 133 12.95 6.29 -19.77
C GLU A 133 12.74 6.80 -18.33
N GLY A 134 12.41 8.08 -18.16
CA GLY A 134 12.12 8.64 -16.84
C GLY A 134 10.94 7.97 -16.14
N ALA A 135 9.84 7.73 -16.86
CA ALA A 135 8.67 7.03 -16.32
C ALA A 135 8.99 5.58 -15.92
N SER A 136 9.86 4.91 -16.68
CA SER A 136 10.32 3.55 -16.39
C SER A 136 11.22 3.50 -15.15
N ASP A 137 12.14 4.44 -15.00
CA ASP A 137 12.98 4.56 -13.80
C ASP A 137 12.13 4.80 -12.55
N ASP A 138 11.13 5.67 -12.62
CA ASP A 138 10.18 5.89 -11.52
C ASP A 138 9.36 4.63 -11.20
N ALA A 139 8.84 3.93 -12.22
CA ALA A 139 8.10 2.69 -12.01
C ALA A 139 8.97 1.61 -11.34
N SER A 140 10.24 1.48 -11.76
CA SER A 140 11.20 0.55 -11.15
C SER A 140 11.50 0.91 -9.69
N ARG A 141 11.70 2.19 -9.38
CA ARG A 141 11.91 2.68 -8.02
C ARG A 141 10.69 2.42 -7.13
N ILE A 142 9.48 2.73 -7.60
CA ILE A 142 8.23 2.46 -6.89
C ILE A 142 8.06 0.97 -6.64
N ALA A 143 8.40 0.12 -7.62
CA ALA A 143 8.35 -1.32 -7.45
C ALA A 143 9.33 -1.79 -6.35
N GLN A 144 10.58 -1.33 -6.35
CA GLN A 144 11.55 -1.68 -5.30
C GLN A 144 11.08 -1.25 -3.91
N GLU A 145 10.56 -0.02 -3.78
CA GLU A 145 10.03 0.48 -2.50
C GLU A 145 8.82 -0.33 -2.02
N THR A 146 7.90 -0.64 -2.93
CA THR A 146 6.72 -1.47 -2.65
C THR A 146 7.13 -2.86 -2.20
N SER A 147 8.11 -3.48 -2.85
CA SER A 147 8.64 -4.79 -2.47
C SER A 147 9.24 -4.77 -1.06
N SER A 148 10.04 -3.75 -0.73
CA SER A 148 10.59 -3.58 0.62
C SER A 148 9.51 -3.41 1.68
N ARG A 149 8.47 -2.61 1.41
CA ARG A 149 7.34 -2.43 2.33
C ARG A 149 6.53 -3.72 2.47
N SER A 150 6.33 -4.46 1.39
CA SER A 150 5.67 -5.76 1.39
C SER A 150 6.40 -6.77 2.27
N MET A 151 7.73 -6.82 2.23
CA MET A 151 8.51 -7.68 3.14
C MET A 151 8.33 -7.30 4.61
N ALA A 152 8.28 -6.00 4.91
CA ALA A 152 8.04 -5.53 6.28
C ALA A 152 6.64 -5.89 6.79
N VAL A 153 5.61 -5.74 5.93
CA VAL A 153 4.23 -6.16 6.24
C VAL A 153 4.16 -7.67 6.46
N ALA A 154 4.80 -8.47 5.61
CA ALA A 154 4.86 -9.93 5.78
C ALA A 154 5.52 -10.34 7.11
N ALA A 155 6.60 -9.66 7.49
CA ALA A 155 7.26 -9.90 8.77
C ALA A 155 6.35 -9.55 9.96
N ALA A 156 5.67 -8.41 9.91
CA ALA A 156 4.73 -7.99 10.95
C ALA A 156 3.53 -8.95 11.06
N ALA A 157 3.01 -9.44 9.94
CA ALA A 157 1.93 -10.42 9.92
C ALA A 157 2.37 -11.76 10.55
N ARG A 158 3.58 -12.26 10.22
CA ARG A 158 4.13 -13.46 10.87
C ARG A 158 4.32 -13.27 12.38
N GLN A 159 4.91 -12.16 12.80
CA GLN A 159 5.06 -11.84 14.22
C GLN A 159 3.69 -11.75 14.93
N THR A 160 2.66 -11.24 14.25
CA THR A 160 1.30 -11.21 14.79
C THR A 160 0.75 -12.63 14.95
N ALA A 161 0.94 -13.52 13.97
CA ALA A 161 0.54 -14.91 14.08
C ALA A 161 1.24 -15.63 15.25
N ASP A 162 2.53 -15.39 15.46
CA ASP A 162 3.31 -15.95 16.57
C ASP A 162 2.79 -15.44 17.93
N ASN A 163 2.55 -14.12 18.04
CA ASN A 163 1.99 -13.52 19.26
C ASN A 163 0.60 -14.11 19.59
N VAL A 164 -0.23 -14.29 18.56
CA VAL A 164 -1.57 -14.88 18.71
C VAL A 164 -1.49 -16.35 19.15
N SER A 165 -0.51 -17.11 18.65
CA SER A 165 -0.22 -18.47 19.14
C SER A 165 0.08 -18.48 20.63
N GLY A 166 0.92 -17.55 21.10
CA GLY A 166 1.21 -17.42 22.54
C GLY A 166 -0.01 -17.05 23.39
N VAL A 167 -0.94 -16.23 22.86
CA VAL A 167 -2.22 -15.95 23.54
C VAL A 167 -3.11 -17.19 23.59
N SER A 168 -3.08 -18.04 22.56
CA SER A 168 -3.80 -19.33 22.58
C SER A 168 -3.31 -20.23 23.71
N GLU A 169 -1.99 -20.40 23.83
CA GLU A 169 -1.37 -21.20 24.89
C GLU A 169 -1.73 -20.65 26.28
N ALA A 170 -1.64 -19.32 26.47
CA ALA A 170 -2.05 -18.68 27.72
C ALA A 170 -3.55 -18.85 28.02
N SER A 171 -4.41 -18.89 27.00
CA SER A 171 -5.85 -19.12 27.17
C SER A 171 -6.17 -20.57 27.56
N GLU A 172 -5.40 -21.53 27.05
CA GLU A 172 -5.49 -22.94 27.48
C GLU A 172 -5.06 -23.11 28.94
N GLU A 173 -3.95 -22.46 29.34
CA GLU A 173 -3.49 -22.46 30.72
C GLU A 173 -4.49 -21.77 31.67
N LEU A 174 -5.08 -20.65 31.24
CA LEU A 174 -6.17 -19.99 31.97
C LEU A 174 -7.38 -20.92 32.16
N ASN A 175 -7.78 -21.68 31.13
CA ASN A 175 -8.87 -22.66 31.26
C ASN A 175 -8.54 -23.77 32.26
N HIS A 176 -7.28 -24.21 32.33
CA HIS A 176 -6.85 -25.15 33.36
C HIS A 176 -7.00 -24.52 34.75
N SER A 177 -6.46 -23.32 34.95
CA SER A 177 -6.54 -22.62 36.24
C SER A 177 -7.99 -22.35 36.67
N ILE A 178 -8.90 -22.03 35.73
CA ILE A 178 -10.33 -21.82 36.01
C ILE A 178 -10.97 -23.11 36.53
N ARG A 179 -10.63 -24.28 35.97
CA ARG A 179 -11.14 -25.58 36.45
C ARG A 179 -10.64 -25.89 37.85
N ASP A 180 -9.37 -25.65 38.13
CA ASP A 180 -8.78 -25.87 39.45
C ASP A 180 -9.46 -24.98 40.51
N VAL A 181 -9.70 -23.71 40.20
CA VAL A 181 -10.42 -22.78 41.09
C VAL A 181 -11.87 -23.24 41.31
N SER A 182 -12.53 -23.76 40.26
CA SER A 182 -13.88 -24.33 40.38
C SER A 182 -13.92 -25.50 41.36
N GLU A 183 -12.95 -26.41 41.27
CA GLU A 183 -12.85 -27.56 42.15
C GLU A 183 -12.57 -27.15 43.60
N GLN A 184 -11.63 -26.23 43.81
CA GLN A 184 -11.31 -25.69 45.14
C GLN A 184 -12.49 -24.94 45.78
N ALA A 185 -13.29 -24.21 45.00
CA ALA A 185 -14.48 -23.55 45.49
C ALA A 185 -15.54 -24.56 45.96
N ARG A 186 -15.76 -25.64 45.19
CA ARG A 186 -16.68 -26.73 45.57
C ARG A 186 -16.20 -27.45 46.83
N GLU A 187 -14.91 -27.75 46.93
CA GLU A 187 -14.33 -28.35 48.12
C GLU A 187 -14.51 -27.46 49.35
N SER A 188 -14.37 -26.14 49.19
CA SER A 188 -14.58 -25.16 50.26
C SER A 188 -16.03 -25.14 50.77
N VAL A 189 -17.01 -25.26 49.88
CA VAL A 189 -18.43 -25.41 50.25
C VAL A 189 -18.66 -26.69 51.06
N ASP A 190 -18.09 -27.82 50.63
CA ASP A 190 -18.19 -29.10 51.35
C ASP A 190 -17.54 -29.03 52.74
N ILE A 191 -16.36 -28.41 52.85
CA ILE A 191 -15.69 -28.15 54.13
C ILE A 191 -16.58 -27.30 55.04
N ALA A 192 -17.16 -26.21 54.52
CA ALA A 192 -18.02 -25.33 55.28
C ALA A 192 -19.27 -26.07 55.80
N HIS A 193 -19.93 -26.89 54.97
CA HIS A 193 -21.07 -27.69 55.40
C HIS A 193 -20.72 -28.67 56.52
N ARG A 194 -19.58 -29.37 56.42
CA ARG A 194 -19.11 -30.25 57.50
C ARG A 194 -18.82 -29.47 58.78
N ALA A 195 -18.17 -28.31 58.68
CA ALA A 195 -17.87 -27.47 59.83
C ALA A 195 -19.14 -26.94 60.52
N ASN A 196 -20.16 -26.55 59.75
CA ASN A 196 -21.46 -26.15 60.31
C ASN A 196 -22.16 -27.32 61.02
N GLY A 197 -22.06 -28.54 60.48
CA GLY A 197 -22.51 -29.77 61.15
C GLY A 197 -21.84 -29.99 62.52
N LEU A 198 -20.51 -29.85 62.58
CA LEU A 198 -19.74 -29.96 63.83
C LEU A 198 -20.08 -28.86 64.84
N ALA A 199 -20.31 -27.63 64.38
CA ALA A 199 -20.72 -26.51 65.22
C ALA A 199 -22.09 -26.79 65.87
N ARG A 200 -23.07 -27.29 65.11
CA ARG A 200 -24.39 -27.69 65.62
C ARG A 200 -24.32 -28.85 66.62
N GLU A 201 -23.48 -29.84 66.35
CA GLU A 201 -23.28 -30.95 67.29
C GLU A 201 -22.67 -30.45 68.62
N THR A 202 -21.72 -29.52 68.54
CA THR A 202 -21.08 -28.92 69.72
C THR A 202 -22.06 -28.06 70.50
N ASP A 203 -22.87 -27.23 69.84
CA ASP A 203 -23.96 -26.45 70.45
C ASP A 203 -24.94 -27.37 71.22
N GLY A 204 -25.34 -28.50 70.61
CA GLY A 204 -26.18 -29.49 71.27
C GLY A 204 -25.55 -30.14 72.50
N ARG A 205 -24.25 -30.46 72.46
CA ARG A 205 -23.53 -31.00 73.63
C ARG A 205 -23.40 -29.98 74.76
N ILE A 206 -23.20 -28.70 74.43
CA ILE A 206 -23.14 -27.64 75.43
C ILE A 206 -24.52 -27.39 76.05
N GLY A 207 -25.61 -27.47 75.28
CA GLY A 207 -26.97 -27.43 75.84
C GLY A 207 -27.24 -28.56 76.84
N GLN A 208 -26.65 -29.76 76.64
CA GLN A 208 -26.72 -30.83 77.65
C GLN A 208 -25.95 -30.49 78.92
N LEU A 209 -24.79 -29.83 78.81
CA LEU A 209 -24.02 -29.36 79.97
C LEU A 209 -24.77 -28.26 80.73
N GLU A 210 -25.47 -27.37 80.02
CA GLU A 210 -26.32 -26.34 80.62
C GLU A 210 -27.44 -26.97 81.46
N SER A 211 -28.15 -27.95 80.89
CA SER A 211 -29.19 -28.71 81.61
C SER A 211 -28.63 -29.41 82.85
N ALA A 212 -27.47 -30.07 82.73
CA ALA A 212 -26.83 -30.74 83.87
C ALA A 212 -26.41 -29.74 84.96
N ALA A 213 -25.92 -28.55 84.58
CA ALA A 213 -25.58 -27.50 85.55
C ALA A 213 -26.83 -27.02 86.32
N VAL A 214 -27.97 -26.84 85.63
CA VAL A 214 -29.25 -26.49 86.27
C VAL A 214 -29.68 -27.57 87.29
N GLU A 215 -29.62 -28.84 86.92
CA GLU A 215 -29.93 -29.95 87.85
C GLU A 215 -29.02 -29.96 89.08
N ILE A 216 -27.72 -29.64 88.92
CA ILE A 216 -26.80 -29.52 90.05
C ILE A 216 -27.22 -28.39 90.98
N VAL A 217 -27.61 -27.22 90.46
CA VAL A 217 -28.10 -26.10 91.29
C VAL A 217 -29.31 -26.52 92.12
N GLU A 218 -30.27 -27.24 91.54
CA GLU A 218 -31.45 -27.75 92.25
C GLU A 218 -31.06 -28.70 93.40
N VAL A 219 -30.15 -29.64 93.14
CA VAL A 219 -29.66 -30.59 94.14
C VAL A 219 -28.90 -29.88 95.26
N VAL A 220 -28.04 -28.92 94.92
CA VAL A 220 -27.25 -28.17 95.90
C VAL A 220 -28.15 -27.30 96.78
N SER A 221 -29.17 -26.66 96.21
CA SER A 221 -30.20 -25.93 96.97
C SER A 221 -30.91 -26.85 97.96
N PHE A 222 -31.30 -28.05 97.52
CA PHE A 222 -31.94 -29.04 98.41
C PHE A 222 -31.01 -29.49 99.55
N ILE A 223 -29.72 -29.72 99.28
CA ILE A 223 -28.73 -30.06 100.32
C ILE A 223 -28.56 -28.90 101.30
N ARG A 224 -28.53 -27.66 100.81
CA ARG A 224 -28.45 -26.46 101.64
C ARG A 224 -29.65 -26.35 102.58
N ASP A 225 -30.86 -26.64 102.09
CA ASP A 225 -32.07 -26.68 102.90
C ASP A 225 -32.01 -27.77 103.98
N ILE A 226 -31.54 -28.98 103.64
CA ILE A 226 -31.30 -30.06 104.61
C ILE A 226 -30.29 -29.62 105.67
N ALA A 227 -29.18 -28.99 105.28
CA ALA A 227 -28.16 -28.52 106.20
C ALA A 227 -28.73 -27.44 107.14
N ALA A 228 -29.53 -26.51 106.64
CA ALA A 228 -30.22 -25.50 107.44
C ALA A 228 -31.20 -26.13 108.45
N GLN A 229 -31.98 -27.13 108.00
CA GLN A 229 -32.89 -27.88 108.87
C GLN A 229 -32.14 -28.70 109.93
N THR A 230 -31.02 -29.32 109.55
CA THR A 230 -30.15 -30.09 110.46
C THR A 230 -29.50 -29.18 111.51
N ASN A 231 -29.07 -27.98 111.12
CA ASN A 231 -28.55 -26.96 112.02
C ASN A 231 -29.62 -26.52 113.04
N LEU A 232 -30.87 -26.34 112.59
CA LEU A 232 -32.02 -26.04 113.46
C LEU A 232 -32.33 -27.18 114.44
N LEU A 233 -32.33 -28.43 113.96
CA LEU A 233 -32.52 -29.61 114.81
C LEU A 233 -31.40 -29.73 115.86
N ALA A 234 -30.15 -29.54 115.45
CA ALA A 234 -28.99 -29.57 116.33
C ALA A 234 -29.02 -28.44 117.37
N LEU A 235 -29.50 -27.24 116.98
CA LEU A 235 -29.71 -26.13 117.90
C LEU A 235 -30.76 -26.49 118.95
N ASN A 236 -31.92 -27.02 118.54
CA ASN A 236 -32.96 -27.48 119.45
C ASN A 236 -32.46 -28.58 120.40
N ALA A 237 -31.68 -29.52 119.90
CA ALA A 237 -31.05 -30.56 120.71
C ALA A 237 -30.03 -29.99 121.72
N THR A 238 -29.26 -28.96 121.33
CA THR A 238 -28.32 -28.27 122.23
C THR A 238 -29.07 -27.54 123.36
N ILE A 239 -30.21 -26.91 123.04
CA ILE A 239 -31.09 -26.25 124.02
C ILE A 239 -31.63 -27.28 125.02
N GLU A 240 -32.15 -28.41 124.54
CA GLU A 240 -32.73 -29.44 125.41
C GLU A 240 -31.65 -30.16 126.25
N ALA A 241 -30.44 -30.35 125.69
CA ALA A 241 -29.29 -30.87 126.42
C ALA A 241 -28.84 -29.92 127.55
N ALA A 242 -28.86 -28.60 127.32
CA ALA A 242 -28.61 -27.60 128.36
C ALA A 242 -29.69 -27.63 129.46
N ARG A 243 -30.95 -27.90 129.08
CA ARG A 243 -32.09 -28.02 129.99
C ARG A 243 -32.01 -29.25 130.91
N ALA A 244 -31.39 -30.33 130.43
CA ALA A 244 -31.17 -31.57 131.21
C ALA A 244 -29.98 -31.49 132.20
N GLY A 245 -29.23 -30.37 132.25
CA GLY A 245 -28.14 -30.17 133.21
C GLY A 245 -26.97 -31.15 133.04
N GLU A 246 -26.43 -31.69 134.14
CA GLU A 246 -25.29 -32.63 134.12
C GLU A 246 -25.58 -33.92 133.31
N ALA A 247 -26.83 -34.39 133.28
CA ALA A 247 -27.23 -35.58 132.54
C ALA A 247 -27.20 -35.38 131.01
N GLY A 248 -27.26 -34.13 130.53
CA GLY A 248 -27.28 -33.77 129.11
C GLY A 248 -25.92 -33.51 128.47
N LYS A 249 -24.82 -33.50 129.24
CA LYS A 249 -23.48 -33.11 128.75
C LYS A 249 -23.01 -33.90 127.53
N GLY A 250 -23.18 -35.22 127.52
CA GLY A 250 -22.81 -36.07 126.37
C GLY A 250 -23.65 -35.75 125.13
N PHE A 251 -24.94 -35.46 125.31
CA PHE A 251 -25.85 -35.08 124.23
C PHE A 251 -25.54 -33.68 123.68
N ALA A 252 -25.13 -32.74 124.53
CA ALA A 252 -24.72 -31.40 124.14
C ALA A 252 -23.45 -31.41 123.26
N VAL A 253 -22.51 -32.33 123.50
CA VAL A 253 -21.31 -32.48 122.65
C VAL A 253 -21.72 -32.96 121.26
N VAL A 254 -22.55 -34.00 121.16
CA VAL A 254 -23.03 -34.52 119.88
C VAL A 254 -23.85 -33.47 119.13
N ALA A 255 -24.75 -32.75 119.81
CA ALA A 255 -25.55 -31.70 119.19
C ALA A 255 -24.69 -30.55 118.65
N ASN A 256 -23.63 -30.14 119.35
CA ASN A 256 -22.68 -29.14 118.83
C ASN A 256 -21.86 -29.66 117.65
N GLU A 257 -21.46 -30.93 117.64
CA GLU A 257 -20.74 -31.54 116.51
C GLU A 257 -21.63 -31.59 115.25
N VAL A 258 -22.90 -32.00 115.40
CA VAL A 258 -23.89 -31.99 114.31
C VAL A 258 -24.14 -30.58 113.80
N LYS A 259 -24.21 -29.58 114.70
CA LYS A 259 -24.32 -28.16 114.33
C LYS A 259 -23.09 -27.67 113.55
N GLY A 260 -21.90 -28.10 113.95
CA GLY A 260 -20.64 -27.81 113.25
C GLY A 260 -20.61 -28.38 111.84
N LEU A 261 -20.98 -29.66 111.70
CA LEU A 261 -21.11 -30.35 110.41
C LEU A 261 -22.15 -29.67 109.52
N ALA A 262 -23.32 -29.31 110.05
CA ALA A 262 -24.36 -28.63 109.27
C ALA A 262 -23.88 -27.28 108.71
N ASN A 263 -23.17 -26.47 109.52
CA ASN A 263 -22.58 -25.22 109.05
C ASN A 263 -21.46 -25.44 108.01
N GLN A 264 -20.64 -26.48 108.16
CA GLN A 264 -19.66 -26.86 107.15
C GLN A 264 -20.33 -27.28 105.84
N THR A 265 -21.41 -28.05 105.91
CA THR A 265 -22.21 -28.43 104.74
C THR A 265 -22.78 -27.20 104.05
N SER A 266 -23.40 -26.25 104.77
CA SER A 266 -23.92 -25.02 104.16
C SER A 266 -22.83 -24.19 103.45
N LYS A 267 -21.63 -24.07 104.06
CA LYS A 267 -20.51 -23.39 103.40
C LYS A 267 -20.00 -24.14 102.17
N ALA A 268 -19.96 -25.46 102.23
CA ALA A 268 -19.57 -26.28 101.10
C ALA A 268 -20.57 -26.15 99.94
N THR A 269 -21.88 -26.17 100.23
CA THR A 269 -22.92 -25.95 99.21
C THR A 269 -22.84 -24.55 98.59
N GLU A 270 -22.55 -23.51 99.37
CA GLU A 270 -22.38 -22.13 98.87
C GLU A 270 -21.17 -22.02 97.92
N SER A 271 -20.07 -22.70 98.25
CA SER A 271 -18.91 -22.78 97.34
C SER A 271 -19.20 -23.58 96.06
N ILE A 272 -20.04 -24.62 96.13
CA ILE A 272 -20.48 -25.38 94.96
C ILE A 272 -21.38 -24.50 94.08
N GLU A 273 -22.34 -23.76 94.66
CA GLU A 273 -23.19 -22.81 93.94
C GLU A 273 -22.32 -21.81 93.14
N GLU A 274 -21.31 -21.20 93.77
CA GLU A 274 -20.38 -20.28 93.11
C GLU A 274 -19.65 -20.95 91.93
N LYS A 275 -19.18 -22.19 92.10
CA LYS A 275 -18.50 -22.94 91.03
C LYS A 275 -19.43 -23.31 89.88
N VAL A 276 -20.69 -23.63 90.16
CA VAL A 276 -21.68 -23.92 89.12
C VAL A 276 -22.08 -22.65 88.36
N GLN A 277 -22.16 -21.51 89.05
CA GLN A 277 -22.35 -20.20 88.41
C GLN A 277 -21.20 -19.89 87.43
N ASP A 278 -19.94 -20.09 87.84
CA ASP A 278 -18.77 -19.93 86.97
C ASP A 278 -18.89 -20.83 85.71
N ILE A 279 -19.32 -22.08 85.89
CA ILE A 279 -19.53 -23.05 84.79
C ILE A 279 -20.63 -22.57 83.84
N GLN A 280 -21.76 -22.10 84.37
CA GLN A 280 -22.87 -21.58 83.55
C GLN A 280 -22.42 -20.37 82.71
N THR A 281 -21.69 -19.42 83.30
CA THR A 281 -21.15 -18.28 82.55
C THR A 281 -20.16 -18.73 81.47
N ALA A 282 -19.29 -19.71 81.75
CA ALA A 282 -18.38 -20.27 80.75
C ALA A 282 -19.14 -20.98 79.60
N ILE A 283 -20.25 -21.65 79.91
CA ILE A 283 -21.16 -22.26 78.93
C ILE A 283 -21.78 -21.19 78.02
N GLU A 284 -22.35 -20.12 78.58
CA GLU A 284 -22.95 -19.02 77.80
C GLU A 284 -21.95 -18.38 76.83
N LEU A 285 -20.72 -18.11 77.31
CA LEU A 285 -19.63 -17.57 76.48
C LEU A 285 -19.23 -18.54 75.35
N SER A 286 -19.24 -19.83 75.63
CA SER A 286 -18.92 -20.87 74.64
C SER A 286 -19.99 -20.97 73.56
N VAL A 287 -21.28 -20.91 73.93
CA VAL A 287 -22.40 -20.86 72.98
C VAL A 287 -22.31 -19.62 72.09
N GLY A 288 -22.03 -18.45 72.67
CA GLY A 288 -21.81 -17.23 71.90
C GLY A 288 -20.72 -17.38 70.85
N SER A 289 -19.57 -17.94 71.26
CA SER A 289 -18.43 -18.18 70.37
C SER A 289 -18.76 -19.17 69.24
N ILE A 290 -19.51 -20.25 69.52
CA ILE A 290 -19.90 -21.23 68.51
C ILE A 290 -20.86 -20.61 67.48
N ARG A 291 -21.79 -19.76 67.91
CA ARG A 291 -22.70 -19.06 66.99
C ARG A 291 -21.96 -18.11 66.07
N GLU A 292 -20.96 -17.40 66.57
CA GLU A 292 -20.11 -16.53 65.76
C GLU A 292 -19.32 -17.35 64.73
N ILE A 293 -18.73 -18.48 65.15
CA ILE A 293 -18.03 -19.42 64.25
C ILE A 293 -18.98 -19.94 63.17
N ALA A 294 -20.21 -20.33 63.52
CA ALA A 294 -21.21 -20.79 62.55
C ALA A 294 -21.55 -19.71 61.52
N GLY A 295 -21.67 -18.44 61.93
CA GLY A 295 -21.87 -17.31 61.03
C GLY A 295 -20.70 -17.13 60.04
N VAL A 296 -19.45 -17.21 60.53
CA VAL A 296 -18.26 -17.13 59.66
C VAL A 296 -18.23 -18.29 58.65
N ILE A 297 -18.66 -19.48 59.04
CA ILE A 297 -18.73 -20.66 58.16
C ILE A 297 -19.81 -20.48 57.07
N ASP A 298 -20.98 -19.94 57.41
CA ASP A 298 -22.02 -19.66 56.42
C ASP A 298 -21.58 -18.58 55.41
N ASP A 299 -20.89 -17.53 55.88
CA ASP A 299 -20.27 -16.52 55.01
C ASP A 299 -19.22 -17.14 54.07
N LEU A 300 -18.43 -18.10 54.55
CA LEU A 300 -17.45 -18.83 53.74
C LEU A 300 -18.13 -19.66 52.63
N ALA A 301 -19.24 -20.35 52.96
CA ALA A 301 -20.02 -21.11 51.99
C ALA A 301 -20.61 -20.18 50.91
N ALA A 302 -21.22 -19.07 51.30
CA ALA A 302 -21.81 -18.09 50.38
C ALA A 302 -20.78 -17.46 49.43
N ARG A 303 -19.58 -17.14 49.94
CA ARG A 303 -18.47 -16.62 49.11
C ARG A 303 -17.95 -17.65 48.13
N SER A 304 -17.86 -18.92 48.55
CA SER A 304 -17.41 -20.01 47.69
C SER A 304 -18.40 -20.28 46.55
N ASP A 305 -19.70 -20.16 46.83
CA ASP A 305 -20.75 -20.27 45.80
C ASP A 305 -20.65 -19.15 44.75
N LEU A 306 -20.40 -17.91 45.21
CA LEU A 306 -20.16 -16.76 44.33
C LEU A 306 -18.92 -16.95 43.43
N ILE A 307 -17.85 -17.59 43.94
CA ILE A 307 -16.70 -17.96 43.12
C ILE A 307 -17.12 -18.93 42.00
N SER A 308 -17.97 -19.91 42.29
CA SER A 308 -18.48 -20.85 41.28
C SER A 308 -19.25 -20.13 40.16
N THR A 309 -20.10 -19.16 40.49
CA THR A 309 -20.81 -18.35 39.47
C THR A 309 -19.85 -17.52 38.62
N ASN A 310 -18.82 -16.92 39.24
CA ASN A 310 -17.81 -16.15 38.51
C ASN A 310 -16.98 -17.02 37.56
N VAL A 311 -16.68 -18.26 37.95
CA VAL A 311 -15.98 -19.26 37.14
C VAL A 311 -16.75 -19.58 35.85
N GLU A 312 -18.08 -19.69 35.90
CA GLU A 312 -18.89 -19.92 34.69
C GLU A 312 -18.74 -18.75 33.70
N THR A 313 -18.76 -17.52 34.20
CA THR A 313 -18.57 -16.31 33.38
C THR A 313 -17.16 -16.26 32.79
N GLN A 314 -16.13 -16.56 33.58
CA GLN A 314 -14.75 -16.61 33.10
C GLN A 314 -14.53 -17.69 32.03
N THR A 315 -15.19 -18.85 32.16
CA THR A 315 -15.13 -19.92 31.17
C THR A 315 -15.69 -19.44 29.82
N SER A 316 -16.81 -18.71 29.83
CA SER A 316 -17.38 -18.11 28.61
C SER A 316 -16.41 -17.11 27.96
N LEU A 317 -15.86 -16.19 28.75
CA LEU A 317 -14.91 -15.18 28.25
C LEU A 317 -13.63 -15.81 27.68
N SER A 318 -13.17 -16.91 28.28
CA SER A 318 -12.03 -17.68 27.80
C SER A 318 -12.33 -18.34 26.44
N SER A 319 -13.53 -18.91 26.27
CA SER A 319 -13.97 -19.44 24.97
C SER A 319 -14.04 -18.36 23.89
N ASP A 320 -14.55 -17.17 24.22
CA ASP A 320 -14.60 -16.04 23.30
C ASP A 320 -13.18 -15.55 22.92
N MET A 321 -12.24 -15.55 23.87
CA MET A 321 -10.83 -15.25 23.59
C MET A 321 -10.23 -16.24 22.60
N ILE A 322 -10.44 -17.55 22.77
CA ILE A 322 -9.97 -18.56 21.82
C ILE A 322 -10.54 -18.31 20.42
N HIS A 323 -11.83 -17.99 20.31
CA HIS A 323 -12.43 -17.67 19.02
C HIS A 323 -11.80 -16.43 18.36
N ASN A 324 -11.58 -15.36 19.13
CA ASN A 324 -10.93 -14.14 18.64
C ASN A 324 -9.48 -14.39 18.21
N VAL A 325 -8.76 -15.26 18.92
CA VAL A 325 -7.40 -15.72 18.59
C VAL A 325 -7.39 -16.45 17.25
N GLU A 326 -8.32 -17.38 17.01
CA GLU A 326 -8.45 -18.07 15.73
C GLU A 326 -8.71 -17.11 14.56
N GLN A 327 -9.63 -16.16 14.74
CA GLN A 327 -9.92 -15.13 13.75
C GLN A 327 -8.71 -14.25 13.46
N ALA A 328 -8.00 -13.78 14.50
CA ALA A 328 -6.80 -12.97 14.35
C ALA A 328 -5.67 -13.72 13.63
N SER A 329 -5.48 -15.01 13.95
CA SER A 329 -4.52 -15.89 13.27
C SER A 329 -4.88 -16.09 11.80
N GLY A 330 -6.17 -16.28 11.50
CA GLY A 330 -6.68 -16.34 10.13
C GLY A 330 -6.41 -15.05 9.35
N GLY A 331 -6.70 -13.89 9.94
CA GLY A 331 -6.43 -12.59 9.33
C GLY A 331 -4.94 -12.33 9.07
N ALA A 332 -4.05 -12.73 10.00
CA ALA A 332 -2.61 -12.62 9.80
C ALA A 332 -2.11 -13.49 8.63
N ARG A 333 -2.67 -14.69 8.45
CA ARG A 333 -2.39 -15.56 7.30
C ARG A 333 -2.88 -14.94 5.99
N GLU A 334 -4.10 -14.42 5.98
CA GLU A 334 -4.67 -13.75 4.80
C GLU A 334 -3.82 -12.54 4.37
N VAL A 335 -3.35 -11.72 5.32
CA VAL A 335 -2.41 -10.62 5.03
C VAL A 335 -1.11 -11.15 4.42
N THR A 336 -0.59 -12.27 4.92
CA THR A 336 0.64 -12.90 4.40
C THR A 336 0.45 -13.42 2.96
N ASP A 337 -0.70 -13.99 2.64
CA ASP A 337 -1.00 -14.46 1.29
C ASP A 337 -1.19 -13.28 0.32
N ASN A 338 -1.96 -12.28 0.73
CA ASN A 338 -2.18 -11.07 -0.05
C ASN A 338 -0.87 -10.32 -0.35
N ILE A 339 0.05 -10.25 0.63
CA ILE A 339 1.32 -9.55 0.43
C ILE A 339 2.28 -10.33 -0.47
N SER A 340 2.15 -11.65 -0.54
CA SER A 340 2.85 -12.47 -1.55
C SER A 340 2.40 -12.09 -2.96
N VAL A 341 1.08 -11.98 -3.18
CA VAL A 341 0.54 -11.54 -4.49
C VAL A 341 1.00 -10.13 -4.85
N VAL A 342 1.01 -9.20 -3.89
CA VAL A 342 1.55 -7.85 -4.09
C VAL A 342 3.03 -7.89 -4.47
N SER A 343 3.83 -8.73 -3.83
CA SER A 343 5.25 -8.90 -4.16
C SER A 343 5.44 -9.40 -5.61
N ASP A 344 4.62 -10.35 -6.05
CA ASP A 344 4.66 -10.87 -7.43
C ASP A 344 4.28 -9.81 -8.47
N MET A 345 3.18 -9.06 -8.22
CA MET A 345 2.77 -7.95 -9.09
C MET A 345 3.82 -6.84 -9.16
N THR A 346 4.50 -6.61 -8.04
CA THR A 346 5.58 -5.62 -7.95
C THR A 346 6.79 -6.06 -8.78
N SER A 347 7.15 -7.35 -8.72
CA SER A 347 8.20 -7.95 -9.56
C SER A 347 7.86 -7.81 -11.05
N GLN A 348 6.62 -8.10 -11.45
CA GLN A 348 6.15 -7.92 -12.83
C GLN A 348 6.22 -6.46 -13.27
N THR A 349 5.88 -5.51 -12.39
CA THR A 349 5.98 -4.08 -12.66
C THR A 349 7.43 -3.65 -12.89
N GLY A 350 8.37 -4.14 -12.08
CA GLY A 350 9.80 -3.92 -12.26
C GLY A 350 10.32 -4.45 -13.60
N GLN A 351 9.88 -5.64 -14.00
CA GLN A 351 10.24 -6.24 -15.31
C GLN A 351 9.62 -5.47 -16.49
N ALA A 352 8.38 -5.02 -16.36
CA ALA A 352 7.71 -4.20 -17.39
C ALA A 352 8.38 -2.83 -17.55
N ALA A 353 8.79 -2.21 -16.43
CA ALA A 353 9.55 -0.98 -16.44
C ALA A 353 10.91 -1.15 -17.13
N GLN A 354 11.64 -2.23 -16.83
CA GLN A 354 12.91 -2.55 -17.49
C GLN A 354 12.74 -2.75 -19.01
N THR A 355 11.74 -3.53 -19.42
CA THR A 355 11.42 -3.72 -20.85
C THR A 355 11.08 -2.39 -21.53
N THR A 356 10.28 -1.53 -20.87
CA THR A 356 9.88 -0.23 -21.41
C THR A 356 11.09 0.70 -21.57
N ARG A 357 12.02 0.69 -20.61
CA ARG A 357 13.28 1.42 -20.70
C ARG A 357 14.13 0.98 -21.89
N GLU A 358 14.23 -0.33 -22.12
CA GLU A 358 14.96 -0.88 -23.26
C GLU A 358 14.33 -0.43 -24.59
N MET A 359 13.00 -0.51 -24.70
CA MET A 359 12.27 -0.01 -25.87
C MET A 359 12.46 1.50 -26.09
N ALA A 360 12.44 2.30 -25.02
CA ALA A 360 12.69 3.74 -25.09
C ALA A 360 14.11 4.05 -25.57
N THR A 361 15.11 3.30 -25.07
CA THR A 361 16.50 3.43 -25.51
C THR A 361 16.64 3.11 -27.00
N ASP A 362 15.97 2.07 -27.48
CA ASP A 362 16.00 1.70 -28.90
C ASP A 362 15.24 2.69 -29.78
N LEU A 363 14.13 3.26 -29.32
CA LEU A 363 13.43 4.35 -30.02
C LEU A 363 14.32 5.60 -30.14
N ALA A 364 15.04 5.96 -29.09
CA ALA A 364 15.99 7.08 -29.13
C ALA A 364 17.10 6.84 -30.17
N ARG A 365 17.65 5.62 -30.23
CA ARG A 365 18.63 5.23 -31.25
C ARG A 365 18.05 5.27 -32.68
N GLN A 366 16.83 4.79 -32.85
CA GLN A 366 16.14 4.82 -34.15
C GLN A 366 15.85 6.25 -34.60
N ALA A 367 15.45 7.14 -33.69
CA ALA A 367 15.26 8.55 -33.96
C ALA A 367 16.56 9.22 -34.43
N GLU A 368 17.68 8.96 -33.76
CA GLU A 368 18.99 9.50 -34.16
C GLU A 368 19.45 8.96 -35.53
N SER A 369 19.26 7.66 -35.77
CA SER A 369 19.55 7.04 -37.07
C SER A 369 18.71 7.67 -38.19
N LEU A 370 17.41 7.85 -37.97
CA LEU A 370 16.51 8.49 -38.92
C LEU A 370 16.88 9.96 -39.15
N ARG A 371 17.26 10.69 -38.10
CA ARG A 371 17.77 12.07 -38.19
C ARG A 371 18.96 12.16 -39.14
N SER A 372 19.94 11.27 -38.96
CA SER A 372 21.14 11.19 -39.80
C SER A 372 20.80 10.84 -41.26
N GLN A 373 19.93 9.84 -41.48
CA GLN A 373 19.50 9.44 -42.81
C GLN A 373 18.76 10.56 -43.54
N LEU A 374 17.85 11.27 -42.87
CA LEU A 374 17.15 12.43 -43.41
C LEU A 374 18.12 13.57 -43.74
N GLY A 375 19.10 13.82 -42.87
CA GLY A 375 20.15 14.82 -43.12
C GLY A 375 20.96 14.50 -44.38
N SER A 376 21.41 13.25 -44.53
CA SER A 376 22.14 12.78 -45.71
C SER A 376 21.27 12.84 -46.98
N PHE A 377 19.99 12.46 -46.89
CA PHE A 377 19.06 12.54 -48.00
C PHE A 377 18.86 13.98 -48.49
N LEU A 378 18.66 14.94 -47.58
CA LEU A 378 18.50 16.35 -47.93
C LEU A 378 19.78 16.98 -48.49
N ASP A 379 20.95 16.59 -47.96
CA ASP A 379 22.25 17.02 -48.50
C ASP A 379 22.44 16.49 -49.95
N ASN A 380 22.07 15.24 -50.21
CA ASN A 380 22.09 14.67 -51.55
C ASN A 380 21.11 15.36 -52.51
N ILE A 381 19.89 15.68 -52.08
CA ILE A 381 18.94 16.47 -52.88
C ILE A 381 19.53 17.83 -53.23
N THR A 382 20.11 18.51 -52.23
CA THR A 382 20.72 19.83 -52.42
C THR A 382 21.87 19.74 -53.42
N LYS A 383 22.71 18.71 -53.32
CA LYS A 383 23.78 18.46 -54.29
C LYS A 383 23.23 18.20 -55.70
N VAL A 384 22.19 17.39 -55.87
CA VAL A 384 21.61 17.13 -57.20
C VAL A 384 21.00 18.39 -57.81
N LEU A 385 20.37 19.24 -57.01
CA LEU A 385 19.73 20.48 -57.49
C LEU A 385 20.74 21.60 -57.78
N TYR A 386 21.80 21.73 -56.96
CA TYR A 386 22.66 22.92 -56.97
C TYR A 386 24.11 22.66 -57.40
N THR A 387 24.54 21.42 -57.59
CA THR A 387 25.90 21.12 -58.09
C THR A 387 25.92 21.11 -59.61
N SER A 388 26.07 22.29 -60.20
CA SER A 388 26.73 22.43 -61.51
C SER A 388 28.23 22.15 -61.29
N GLU A 389 28.63 20.88 -61.31
CA GLU A 389 30.05 20.59 -61.47
C GLU A 389 30.47 21.02 -62.88
N ARG A 390 31.16 22.16 -62.92
CA ARG A 390 32.10 22.55 -63.97
C ARG A 390 32.90 21.34 -64.44
N LYS A 391 32.47 20.70 -65.54
CA LYS A 391 33.43 20.04 -66.42
C LYS A 391 34.15 21.15 -67.16
N LYS A 392 35.39 21.41 -66.73
CA LYS A 392 36.37 22.24 -67.45
C LYS A 392 36.59 21.71 -68.87
#